data_AF-A0A7S1IUS3-F1
#
_entry.id   AF-A0A7S1IUS3-F1
#
_cell.length_a   1.000
_cell.length_b   1.000
_cell.length_c   1.000
_cell.angle_alpha   90.00
_cell.angle_beta   90.00
_cell.angle_gamma   90.00
#
_symmetry.space_group_name_H-M   'P 1'
#
loop_
_entity.id
_entity.type
_entity.pdbx_description
1 polymer ?
#
loop_
_entity_poly.entity_id
_entity_poly.type
_entity_poly.pdbx_seq_one_letter_code
_entity_poly.pdbx_strand_id
1 'polypeptide(L)'
;AESFLLPESLDRLAASVSPSTAAPWPAASPGGDTVWLGAVDRHGTAVSFIQSIFWEFGSGLVLPETGLTWQNRGAGFSLDPAHHNALGPGRRPFHTIQPALAQFHDGRVMPYGTMGGEGQPQTQAMLYQRYAVHGWELQQAVDAPRWLLGRTWGEASTSLKIENRLDPQVVEQLARAGHQVEVVGAYEEMMGHAGALVRHRSGLIEGASDPRSD
;
A
#
# COMPACT_ATOMS: atom_id res chain seq x y z
N ALA A 1 -16.95 1.07 -11.40
CA ALA A 1 -15.88 1.38 -10.43
C ALA A 1 -16.35 2.44 -9.44
N GLU A 2 -16.88 3.57 -9.92
CA GLU A 2 -17.38 4.66 -9.06
C GLU A 2 -18.49 4.23 -8.07
N SER A 3 -19.28 3.21 -8.41
CA SER A 3 -20.30 2.63 -7.53
C SER A 3 -19.77 2.13 -6.17
N PHE A 4 -18.50 1.72 -6.10
CA PHE A 4 -17.86 1.30 -4.84
C PHE A 4 -17.59 2.47 -3.88
N LEU A 5 -17.60 3.71 -4.40
CA LEU A 5 -17.31 4.93 -3.64
C LEU A 5 -18.58 5.72 -3.26
N LEU A 6 -19.75 5.21 -3.63
CA LEU A 6 -21.02 5.86 -3.28
C LEU A 6 -21.23 5.81 -1.75
N PRO A 7 -21.80 6.85 -1.12
CA PRO A 7 -22.02 6.90 0.32
C PRO A 7 -22.71 5.65 0.86
N GLU A 8 -23.77 5.17 0.20
CA GLU A 8 -24.50 3.97 0.61
C GLU A 8 -23.65 2.69 0.56
N SER A 9 -22.69 2.61 -0.35
CA SER A 9 -21.74 1.50 -0.41
C SER A 9 -20.76 1.56 0.76
N LEU A 10 -20.26 2.75 1.09
CA LEU A 10 -19.34 2.97 2.20
C LEU A 10 -20.01 2.75 3.55
N ASP A 11 -21.20 3.30 3.76
CA ASP A 11 -21.99 3.14 4.99
C ASP A 11 -22.30 1.67 5.26
N ARG A 12 -22.69 0.92 4.21
CA ARG A 12 -22.93 -0.52 4.31
C ARG A 12 -21.66 -1.29 4.69
N LEU A 13 -20.52 -0.96 4.10
CA LEU A 13 -19.24 -1.59 4.45
C LEU A 13 -18.82 -1.25 5.88
N ALA A 14 -18.93 0.02 6.29
CA ALA A 14 -18.62 0.45 7.64
C ALA A 14 -19.51 -0.23 8.69
N ALA A 15 -20.82 -0.33 8.42
CA ALA A 15 -21.76 -1.02 9.30
C ALA A 15 -21.50 -2.53 9.44
N SER A 16 -20.74 -3.13 8.51
CA SER A 16 -20.35 -4.55 8.58
C SER A 16 -19.14 -4.81 9.47
N VAL A 17 -18.44 -3.76 9.91
CA VAL A 17 -17.26 -3.88 10.78
C VAL A 17 -17.70 -4.04 12.22
N SER A 18 -17.30 -5.15 12.86
CA SER A 18 -17.47 -5.35 14.29
C SER A 18 -16.21 -4.89 15.06
N PRO A 19 -16.33 -3.99 16.05
CA PRO A 19 -15.18 -3.57 16.86
C PRO A 19 -14.57 -4.69 17.72
N SER A 20 -15.32 -5.75 18.01
CA SER A 20 -14.92 -6.83 18.91
C SER A 20 -14.79 -8.19 18.21
N THR A 21 -14.98 -8.26 16.90
CA THR A 21 -15.00 -9.52 16.17
C THR A 21 -14.42 -9.36 14.77
N ALA A 22 -13.31 -10.05 14.52
CA ALA A 22 -12.70 -10.14 13.21
C ALA A 22 -13.65 -10.84 12.23
N ALA A 23 -13.83 -10.25 11.05
CA ALA A 23 -14.53 -10.91 9.96
C ALA A 23 -13.69 -12.10 9.44
N PRO A 24 -14.32 -13.18 8.94
CA PRO A 24 -13.60 -14.23 8.24
C PRO A 24 -12.83 -13.65 7.05
N TRP A 25 -11.58 -14.04 6.91
CA TRP A 25 -10.75 -13.62 5.78
C TRP A 25 -10.43 -14.82 4.87
N PRO A 26 -10.91 -14.79 3.62
CA PRO A 26 -10.07 -15.31 2.55
C PRO A 26 -10.17 -14.44 1.30
N ALA A 27 -9.15 -13.61 1.07
CA ALA A 27 -8.76 -13.22 -0.28
C ALA A 27 -7.34 -13.73 -0.53
N ALA A 28 -7.14 -14.45 -1.63
CA ALA A 28 -5.82 -14.89 -2.05
C ALA A 28 -5.02 -13.68 -2.55
N SER A 29 -3.80 -13.51 -2.04
CA SER A 29 -2.91 -12.41 -2.41
C SER A 29 -1.78 -12.92 -3.31
N PRO A 30 -1.71 -12.50 -4.59
CA PRO A 30 -0.49 -12.59 -5.38
C PRO A 30 0.48 -11.48 -4.92
N GLY A 31 1.60 -11.87 -4.30
CA GLY A 31 2.64 -10.92 -3.89
C GLY A 31 3.23 -10.11 -5.05
N GLY A 32 4.09 -9.14 -4.73
CA GLY A 32 4.84 -8.36 -5.72
C GLY A 32 5.70 -7.27 -5.10
N ASP A 33 6.74 -6.88 -5.82
CA ASP A 33 7.70 -5.86 -5.45
C ASP A 33 7.55 -4.62 -6.35
N THR A 34 7.79 -3.42 -5.86
CA THR A 34 7.43 -2.17 -6.55
C THR A 34 8.17 -0.99 -5.95
N VAL A 35 8.71 -0.05 -6.74
CA VAL A 35 9.30 1.19 -6.23
C VAL A 35 8.35 2.38 -6.35
N TRP A 36 8.25 3.21 -5.31
CA TRP A 36 7.55 4.49 -5.35
C TRP A 36 8.54 5.67 -5.29
N LEU A 37 8.25 6.74 -6.04
CA LEU A 37 9.01 7.98 -6.06
C LEU A 37 8.08 9.19 -6.02
N GLY A 38 8.44 10.19 -5.21
CA GLY A 38 7.76 11.48 -5.14
C GLY A 38 8.69 12.62 -5.56
N ALA A 39 8.15 13.62 -6.27
CA ALA A 39 8.87 14.85 -6.56
C ALA A 39 7.95 16.07 -6.43
N VAL A 40 8.48 17.17 -5.90
CA VAL A 40 7.83 18.48 -5.89
C VAL A 40 8.85 19.52 -6.31
N ASP A 41 8.50 20.36 -7.27
CA ASP A 41 9.36 21.48 -7.70
C ASP A 41 8.94 22.84 -7.11
N ARG A 42 9.77 23.86 -7.32
CA ARG A 42 9.53 25.23 -6.86
C ARG A 42 8.30 25.89 -7.49
N HIS A 43 7.88 25.44 -8.67
CA HIS A 43 6.73 25.98 -9.40
C HIS A 43 5.42 25.35 -8.93
N GLY A 44 5.50 24.30 -8.11
CA GLY A 44 4.37 23.59 -7.54
C GLY A 44 3.91 22.39 -8.35
N THR A 45 4.72 21.93 -9.32
CA THR A 45 4.51 20.64 -9.94
C THR A 45 4.81 19.54 -8.92
N ALA A 46 3.81 18.75 -8.58
CA ALA A 46 3.92 17.59 -7.71
C ALA A 46 3.69 16.31 -8.52
N VAL A 47 4.54 15.30 -8.31
CA VAL A 47 4.50 14.01 -9.00
C VAL A 47 4.49 12.91 -7.95
N SER A 48 3.54 11.99 -8.10
CA SER A 48 3.55 10.68 -7.45
C SER A 48 3.75 9.65 -8.55
N PHE A 49 4.89 8.98 -8.53
CA PHE A 49 5.30 8.03 -9.56
C PHE A 49 5.58 6.68 -8.93
N ILE A 50 5.22 5.62 -9.64
CA ILE A 50 5.43 4.26 -9.16
C ILE A 50 5.59 3.34 -10.35
N GLN A 51 6.60 2.47 -10.28
CA GLN A 51 6.89 1.52 -11.35
C GLN A 51 7.29 0.16 -10.76
N SER A 52 6.99 -0.90 -11.50
CA SER A 52 7.28 -2.26 -11.08
C SER A 52 7.26 -3.21 -12.27
N ILE A 53 8.22 -4.14 -12.27
CA ILE A 53 8.25 -5.29 -13.18
C ILE A 53 7.46 -6.50 -12.65
N PHE A 54 6.64 -6.27 -11.62
CA PHE A 54 5.80 -7.16 -10.82
C PHE A 54 6.53 -7.93 -9.74
N TRP A 55 7.17 -9.06 -10.05
CA TRP A 55 8.07 -9.72 -9.10
C TRP A 55 9.47 -9.10 -9.18
N GLU A 56 10.35 -9.44 -8.25
CA GLU A 56 11.64 -8.78 -7.99
C GLU A 56 12.46 -8.55 -9.27
N PHE A 57 12.65 -9.62 -10.06
CA PHE A 57 13.32 -9.60 -11.36
C PHE A 57 12.36 -9.77 -12.53
N GLY A 58 11.07 -9.52 -12.30
CA GLY A 58 10.00 -9.72 -13.26
C GLY A 58 9.95 -11.15 -13.77
N SER A 59 10.16 -11.33 -15.06
CA SER A 59 10.20 -12.66 -15.70
C SER A 59 11.53 -13.39 -15.54
N GLY A 60 12.57 -12.72 -15.03
CA GLY A 60 13.95 -13.22 -15.09
C GLY A 60 14.58 -13.15 -16.48
N LEU A 61 13.86 -12.65 -17.49
CA LEU A 61 14.36 -12.49 -18.85
C LEU A 61 15.00 -11.11 -19.02
N VAL A 62 16.28 -11.11 -19.42
CA VAL A 62 17.03 -9.91 -19.77
C VAL A 62 17.35 -9.95 -21.26
N LEU A 63 16.99 -8.89 -21.98
CA LEU A 63 17.28 -8.79 -23.41
C LEU A 63 18.80 -8.65 -23.63
N PRO A 64 19.47 -9.60 -24.34
CA PRO A 64 20.94 -9.65 -24.40
C PRO A 64 21.61 -8.38 -24.94
N GLU A 65 20.99 -7.72 -25.92
CA GLU A 65 21.57 -6.55 -26.58
C GLU A 65 21.36 -5.25 -25.81
N THR A 66 20.32 -5.17 -24.97
CA THR A 66 19.90 -3.91 -24.33
C THR A 66 20.03 -3.93 -22.81
N GLY A 67 20.15 -5.11 -22.20
CA GLY A 67 20.11 -5.27 -20.75
C GLY A 67 18.74 -5.01 -20.13
N LEU A 68 17.67 -4.86 -20.92
CA LEU A 68 16.34 -4.60 -20.41
C LEU A 68 15.71 -5.87 -19.81
N THR A 69 15.36 -5.80 -18.53
CA THR A 69 14.61 -6.85 -17.83
C THR A 69 13.11 -6.76 -18.16
N TRP A 70 12.50 -7.87 -18.57
CA TRP A 70 11.08 -7.94 -18.88
C TRP A 70 10.23 -8.20 -17.64
N GLN A 71 9.13 -7.44 -17.51
CA GLN A 71 8.11 -7.68 -16.49
C GLN A 71 7.39 -9.02 -16.67
N ASN A 72 6.89 -9.59 -15.58
CA ASN A 72 5.99 -10.75 -15.59
C ASN A 72 4.56 -10.41 -15.17
N ARG A 73 4.15 -9.14 -15.32
CA ARG A 73 2.83 -8.62 -14.91
C ARG A 73 1.63 -9.43 -15.42
N GLY A 74 1.78 -10.14 -16.55
CA GLY A 74 0.76 -11.07 -17.06
C GLY A 74 0.33 -12.15 -16.07
N ALA A 75 1.16 -12.48 -15.07
CA ALA A 75 0.80 -13.37 -13.96
C ALA A 75 -0.36 -12.84 -13.09
N GLY A 76 -0.72 -11.56 -13.22
CA GLY A 76 -1.88 -10.98 -12.56
C GLY A 76 -3.22 -11.37 -13.20
N PHE A 77 -3.25 -12.04 -14.36
CA PHE A 77 -4.51 -12.50 -14.96
C PHE A 77 -5.05 -13.77 -14.27
N SER A 78 -6.38 -13.88 -14.23
CA SER A 78 -7.03 -15.16 -13.98
C SER A 78 -7.06 -16.01 -15.26
N LEU A 79 -6.90 -17.32 -15.11
CA LEU A 79 -7.09 -18.29 -16.18
C LEU A 79 -8.53 -18.82 -16.26
N ASP A 80 -9.38 -18.46 -15.28
CA ASP A 80 -10.81 -18.73 -15.35
C ASP A 80 -11.46 -17.73 -16.32
N PRO A 81 -12.04 -18.20 -17.45
CA PRO A 81 -12.66 -17.33 -18.44
C PRO A 81 -13.89 -16.58 -17.92
N ALA A 82 -14.53 -17.05 -16.85
CA ALA A 82 -15.66 -16.37 -16.22
C ALA A 82 -15.22 -15.25 -15.26
N HIS A 83 -13.93 -15.19 -14.90
CA HIS A 83 -13.41 -14.20 -13.97
C HIS A 83 -13.33 -12.80 -14.62
N HIS A 84 -13.69 -11.75 -13.88
CA HIS A 84 -13.67 -10.36 -14.39
C HIS A 84 -12.27 -9.94 -14.91
N ASN A 85 -11.21 -10.49 -14.31
CA ASN A 85 -9.80 -10.31 -14.70
C ASN A 85 -9.24 -11.48 -15.53
N ALA A 86 -10.05 -12.11 -16.38
CA ALA A 86 -9.61 -13.20 -17.27
C ALA A 86 -8.59 -12.73 -18.33
N LEU A 87 -7.62 -13.59 -18.65
CA LEU A 87 -6.63 -13.37 -19.72
C LEU A 87 -7.31 -13.16 -21.09
N GLY A 88 -6.88 -12.14 -21.84
CA GLY A 88 -7.35 -11.90 -23.20
C GLY A 88 -6.43 -10.97 -24.00
N PRO A 89 -6.43 -11.05 -25.35
CA PRO A 89 -5.56 -10.25 -26.20
C PRO A 89 -5.83 -8.75 -26.04
N GLY A 90 -4.76 -7.95 -25.93
CA GLY A 90 -4.85 -6.50 -25.74
C GLY A 90 -5.38 -6.05 -24.37
N ARG A 91 -5.77 -6.98 -23.48
CA ARG A 91 -6.16 -6.63 -22.10
C ARG A 91 -4.92 -6.32 -21.26
N ARG A 92 -5.12 -5.49 -20.25
CA ARG A 92 -4.15 -5.27 -19.17
C ARG A 92 -4.67 -6.00 -17.92
N PRO A 93 -3.80 -6.70 -17.16
CA PRO A 93 -4.22 -7.39 -15.95
C PRO A 93 -4.57 -6.38 -14.86
N PHE A 94 -5.15 -6.85 -13.76
CA PHE A 94 -5.22 -6.09 -12.52
C PHE A 94 -3.81 -5.61 -12.11
N HIS A 95 -3.72 -4.35 -11.67
CA HIS A 95 -2.49 -3.73 -11.22
C HIS A 95 -2.55 -3.40 -9.73
N THR A 96 -1.52 -3.79 -9.00
CA THR A 96 -1.30 -3.46 -7.59
C THR A 96 -0.69 -2.07 -7.39
N ILE A 97 -0.13 -1.51 -8.46
CA ILE A 97 0.62 -0.24 -8.46
C ILE A 97 -0.35 0.95 -8.28
N GLN A 98 -0.14 1.77 -7.23
CA GLN A 98 -1.03 2.88 -6.89
C GLN A 98 -0.26 4.17 -6.56
N PRO A 99 -0.04 5.09 -7.52
CA PRO A 99 0.47 6.42 -7.20
C PRO A 99 -0.65 7.25 -6.59
N ALA A 100 -0.47 7.70 -5.35
CA ALA A 100 -1.44 8.58 -4.70
C ALA A 100 -0.95 10.03 -4.62
N LEU A 101 -1.90 10.96 -4.78
CA LEU A 101 -1.69 12.37 -4.60
C LEU A 101 -2.93 12.95 -3.94
N ALA A 102 -2.73 13.66 -2.82
CA ALA A 102 -3.79 14.35 -2.11
C ALA A 102 -3.70 15.86 -2.34
N GLN A 103 -4.84 16.50 -2.59
CA GLN A 103 -4.99 17.95 -2.58
C GLN A 103 -5.91 18.33 -1.42
N PHE A 104 -5.40 19.16 -0.51
CA PHE A 104 -6.12 19.56 0.69
C PHE A 104 -6.83 20.91 0.49
N HIS A 105 -7.89 21.14 1.28
CA HIS A 105 -8.66 22.39 1.23
C HIS A 105 -7.85 23.63 1.64
N ASP A 106 -6.81 23.45 2.47
CA ASP A 106 -5.89 24.53 2.88
C ASP A 106 -4.83 24.88 1.81
N GLY A 107 -4.85 24.17 0.68
CA GLY A 107 -3.94 24.37 -0.44
C GLY A 107 -2.65 23.54 -0.37
N ARG A 108 -2.49 22.67 0.63
CA ARG A 108 -1.41 21.68 0.62
C ARG A 108 -1.61 20.66 -0.52
N VAL A 109 -0.50 20.17 -1.07
CA VAL A 109 -0.48 19.06 -2.02
C VAL A 109 0.53 18.03 -1.53
N MET A 110 0.12 16.77 -1.47
CA MET A 110 0.93 15.67 -0.97
C MET A 110 0.98 14.52 -1.96
N PRO A 111 2.03 14.37 -2.78
CA PRO A 111 2.34 13.09 -3.40
C PRO A 111 2.85 12.14 -2.32
N TYR A 112 2.28 10.93 -2.28
CA TYR A 112 2.66 9.90 -1.32
C TYR A 112 2.45 8.52 -1.93
N GLY A 113 3.09 7.52 -1.35
CA GLY A 113 2.94 6.15 -1.77
C GLY A 113 3.87 5.22 -1.00
N THR A 114 3.89 3.97 -1.43
CA THR A 114 4.71 2.93 -0.80
C THR A 114 5.02 1.82 -1.78
N MET A 115 6.12 1.13 -1.54
CA MET A 115 6.40 -0.21 -2.05
C MET A 115 5.53 -1.27 -1.34
N GLY A 116 5.49 -2.51 -1.83
CA GLY A 116 4.92 -3.64 -1.08
C GLY A 116 3.66 -4.31 -1.65
N GLY A 117 3.52 -4.38 -2.99
CA GLY A 117 2.49 -5.22 -3.63
C GLY A 117 1.06 -4.86 -3.19
N GLU A 118 0.31 -5.85 -2.68
CA GLU A 118 -1.05 -5.64 -2.17
C GLU A 118 -1.13 -4.98 -0.79
N GLY A 119 0.00 -4.76 -0.13
CA GLY A 119 0.08 -3.92 1.08
C GLY A 119 -0.02 -2.43 0.79
N GLN A 120 0.14 -2.01 -0.47
CA GLN A 120 0.12 -0.60 -0.88
C GLN A 120 -1.13 0.18 -0.41
N PRO A 121 -2.38 -0.31 -0.62
CA PRO A 121 -3.56 0.39 -0.14
C PRO A 121 -3.57 0.54 1.39
N GLN A 122 -3.07 -0.45 2.13
CA GLN A 122 -3.08 -0.45 3.59
C GLN A 122 -2.10 0.59 4.15
N THR A 123 -0.85 0.57 3.66
CA THR A 123 0.18 1.54 4.06
C THR A 123 -0.17 2.96 3.64
N GLN A 124 -0.71 3.16 2.44
CA GLN A 124 -1.19 4.48 2.00
C GLN A 124 -2.35 5.00 2.84
N ALA A 125 -3.32 4.14 3.20
CA ALA A 125 -4.43 4.52 4.06
C ALA A 125 -3.94 4.89 5.48
N MET A 126 -3.01 4.12 6.06
CA MET A 126 -2.40 4.45 7.35
C MET A 126 -1.69 5.81 7.33
N LEU A 127 -0.86 6.05 6.31
CA LEU A 127 -0.13 7.30 6.15
C LEU A 127 -1.08 8.49 5.99
N TYR A 128 -2.08 8.36 5.12
CA TYR A 128 -3.09 9.39 4.91
C TYR A 128 -3.88 9.68 6.18
N GLN A 129 -4.36 8.66 6.90
CA GLN A 129 -5.10 8.86 8.15
C GLN A 129 -4.26 9.60 9.20
N ARG A 130 -3.01 9.19 9.42
CA ARG A 130 -2.12 9.84 10.40
C ARG A 130 -1.89 11.31 10.08
N TYR A 131 -1.51 11.61 8.83
CA TYR A 131 -1.18 12.97 8.43
C TYR A 131 -2.42 13.84 8.19
N ALA A 132 -3.32 13.41 7.30
CA ALA A 132 -4.45 14.20 6.83
C ALA A 132 -5.59 14.32 7.85
N VAL A 133 -5.85 13.26 8.62
CA VAL A 133 -7.01 13.19 9.52
C VAL A 133 -6.62 13.46 10.97
N HIS A 134 -5.50 12.89 11.42
CA HIS A 134 -5.04 13.02 12.81
C HIS A 134 -3.98 14.11 13.02
N GLY A 135 -3.50 14.76 11.95
CA GLY A 135 -2.59 15.91 12.05
C GLY A 135 -1.20 15.58 12.57
N TRP A 136 -0.72 14.35 12.35
CA TRP A 136 0.63 13.96 12.74
C TRP A 136 1.68 14.69 11.89
N GLU A 137 2.85 14.92 12.46
CA GLU A 137 4.03 15.37 11.71
C GLU A 137 4.39 14.35 10.60
N LEU A 138 4.85 14.82 9.45
CA LEU A 138 4.98 13.98 8.25
C LEU A 138 5.92 12.78 8.46
N GLN A 139 7.10 13.02 9.01
CA GLN A 139 8.07 11.95 9.30
C GLN A 139 7.52 10.98 10.36
N GLN A 140 6.84 11.51 11.40
CA GLN A 140 6.21 10.70 12.43
C GLN A 140 5.14 9.76 11.83
N ALA A 141 4.37 10.23 10.86
CA ALA A 141 3.36 9.42 10.19
C ALA A 141 3.97 8.24 9.41
N VAL A 142 5.13 8.46 8.77
CA VAL A 142 5.90 7.44 8.03
C VAL A 142 6.58 6.45 8.99
N ASP A 143 7.22 6.94 10.06
CA ASP A 143 8.01 6.14 11.01
C ASP A 143 7.13 5.20 11.86
N ALA A 144 5.89 5.61 12.13
CA ALA A 144 5.03 4.93 13.06
C ALA A 144 4.77 3.45 12.68
N PRO A 145 4.61 2.56 13.68
CA PRO A 145 4.44 1.12 13.47
C PRO A 145 3.27 0.81 12.56
N ARG A 146 3.44 -0.16 11.67
CA ARG A 146 2.44 -0.59 10.69
C ARG A 146 1.92 -1.97 11.01
N TRP A 147 0.82 -2.29 10.34
CA TRP A 147 0.24 -3.61 10.29
C TRP A 147 -0.11 -3.95 8.85
N LEU A 148 -0.11 -5.23 8.54
CA LEU A 148 -0.43 -5.75 7.22
C LEU A 148 -1.31 -6.99 7.38
N LEU A 149 -2.52 -6.91 6.85
CA LEU A 149 -3.43 -8.05 6.78
C LEU A 149 -3.31 -8.71 5.41
N GLY A 150 -3.00 -10.00 5.38
CA GLY A 150 -2.90 -10.76 4.12
C GLY A 150 -1.70 -11.68 4.09
N ARG A 151 -1.35 -12.12 2.88
CA ARG A 151 -0.13 -12.91 2.68
C ARG A 151 1.02 -11.98 2.34
N THR A 152 2.16 -12.23 2.96
CA THR A 152 3.45 -11.71 2.48
C THR A 152 4.14 -12.78 1.65
N TRP A 153 5.10 -12.35 0.82
CA TRP A 153 5.84 -13.22 -0.09
C TRP A 153 6.39 -14.46 0.63
N GLY A 154 6.14 -15.66 0.08
CA GLY A 154 6.67 -16.92 0.60
C GLY A 154 5.85 -17.59 1.72
N GLU A 155 4.82 -16.96 2.28
CA GLU A 155 4.06 -17.52 3.41
C GLU A 155 2.67 -18.03 3.05
N ALA A 156 2.29 -19.15 3.68
CA ALA A 156 0.98 -19.78 3.49
C ALA A 156 -0.12 -19.18 4.38
N SER A 157 0.25 -18.56 5.52
CA SER A 157 -0.69 -18.03 6.50
C SER A 157 -1.21 -16.65 6.08
N THR A 158 -2.53 -16.48 6.22
CA THR A 158 -3.18 -15.18 6.06
C THR A 158 -3.36 -14.60 7.46
N SER A 159 -2.28 -14.02 7.99
CA SER A 159 -2.21 -13.44 9.33
C SER A 159 -2.34 -11.91 9.29
N LEU A 160 -2.65 -11.33 10.45
CA LEU A 160 -2.48 -9.91 10.71
C LEU A 160 -1.06 -9.70 11.28
N LYS A 161 -0.15 -9.23 10.44
CA LYS A 161 1.22 -8.93 10.83
C LYS A 161 1.29 -7.54 11.44
N ILE A 162 1.97 -7.40 12.58
CA ILE A 162 2.06 -6.13 13.32
C ILE A 162 3.49 -5.93 13.81
N GLU A 163 4.06 -4.74 13.60
CA GLU A 163 5.37 -4.41 14.17
C GLU A 163 5.33 -4.36 15.70
N ASN A 164 6.40 -4.85 16.34
CA ASN A 164 6.54 -4.90 17.81
C ASN A 164 6.58 -3.54 18.53
N ARG A 165 6.59 -2.42 17.79
CA ARG A 165 6.55 -1.06 18.34
C ARG A 165 5.12 -0.57 18.62
N LEU A 166 4.09 -1.32 18.21
CA LEU A 166 2.71 -1.03 18.58
C LEU A 166 2.46 -1.37 20.06
N ASP A 167 1.55 -0.65 20.72
CA ASP A 167 1.15 -0.93 22.11
C ASP A 167 0.71 -2.41 22.25
N PRO A 168 1.36 -3.21 23.12
CA PRO A 168 1.01 -4.60 23.34
C PRO A 168 -0.45 -4.82 23.74
N GLN A 169 -1.10 -3.84 24.39
CA GLN A 169 -2.52 -3.93 24.74
C GLN A 169 -3.42 -3.92 23.50
N VAL A 170 -3.06 -3.15 22.47
CA VAL A 170 -3.79 -3.13 21.18
C VAL A 170 -3.64 -4.47 20.48
N VAL A 171 -2.43 -5.02 20.47
CA VAL A 171 -2.12 -6.35 19.90
C VAL A 171 -2.97 -7.44 20.56
N GLU A 172 -3.05 -7.42 21.89
CA GLU A 172 -3.87 -8.37 22.65
C GLU A 172 -5.38 -8.21 22.36
N GLN A 173 -5.88 -6.97 22.26
CA GLN A 173 -7.27 -6.70 21.92
C GLN A 173 -7.64 -7.23 20.53
N LEU A 174 -6.75 -7.08 19.54
CA LEU A 174 -6.94 -7.63 18.20
C LEU A 174 -6.97 -9.16 18.22
N ALA A 175 -6.08 -9.81 18.98
CA ALA A 175 -6.10 -11.25 19.15
C ALA A 175 -7.41 -11.74 19.80
N ARG A 176 -7.88 -11.05 20.85
CA ARG A 176 -9.17 -11.35 21.50
C ARG A 176 -10.37 -11.13 20.59
N ALA A 177 -10.29 -10.19 19.65
CA ALA A 177 -11.30 -10.00 18.61
C ALA A 177 -11.28 -11.13 17.56
N GLY A 178 -10.30 -12.03 17.57
CA GLY A 178 -10.22 -13.20 16.68
C GLY A 178 -9.27 -13.05 15.50
N HIS A 179 -8.44 -12.00 15.45
CA HIS A 179 -7.38 -11.90 14.46
C HIS A 179 -6.29 -12.95 14.71
N GLN A 180 -5.80 -13.60 13.67
CA GLN A 180 -4.56 -14.38 13.73
C GLN A 180 -3.37 -13.43 13.71
N VAL A 181 -3.00 -12.93 14.89
CA VAL A 181 -1.94 -11.93 15.04
C VAL A 181 -0.56 -12.56 14.97
N GLU A 182 0.32 -11.92 14.22
CA GLU A 182 1.73 -12.26 14.11
C GLU A 182 2.55 -10.99 14.39
N VAL A 183 3.33 -11.00 15.47
CA VAL A 183 4.18 -9.85 15.82
C VAL A 183 5.53 -10.02 15.15
N VAL A 184 5.94 -9.02 14.37
CA VAL A 184 7.23 -8.98 13.67
C VAL A 184 8.17 -7.94 14.28
N GLY A 185 9.41 -7.86 13.81
CA GLY A 185 10.42 -6.93 14.32
C GLY A 185 10.07 -5.45 14.14
N ALA A 186 10.97 -4.59 14.60
CA ALA A 186 10.85 -3.16 14.39
C ALA A 186 11.34 -2.81 12.97
N TYR A 187 10.59 -1.99 12.25
CA TYR A 187 10.96 -1.50 10.92
C TYR A 187 11.23 -2.61 9.89
N GLU A 188 10.40 -3.65 9.88
CA GLU A 188 10.49 -4.74 8.90
C GLU A 188 10.13 -4.25 7.49
N GLU A 189 10.99 -4.57 6.51
CA GLU A 189 10.84 -4.21 5.08
C GLU A 189 9.48 -4.65 4.50
N MET A 190 8.96 -5.79 4.97
CA MET A 190 7.67 -6.34 4.54
C MET A 190 6.48 -5.40 4.77
N MET A 191 6.64 -4.38 5.63
CA MET A 191 5.63 -3.34 5.90
C MET A 191 5.58 -2.25 4.82
N GLY A 192 6.36 -2.41 3.74
CA GLY A 192 6.47 -1.50 2.62
C GLY A 192 7.40 -0.33 2.92
N HIS A 193 7.91 0.30 1.84
CA HIS A 193 8.78 1.46 1.92
C HIS A 193 7.99 2.68 1.44
N ALA A 194 7.45 3.43 2.39
CA ALA A 194 6.61 4.59 2.16
C ALA A 194 7.42 5.87 2.03
N GLY A 195 6.91 6.79 1.23
CA GLY A 195 7.44 8.13 1.18
C GLY A 195 6.33 9.14 0.94
N ALA A 196 6.61 10.37 1.32
CA ALA A 196 5.71 11.49 1.06
C ALA A 196 6.49 12.80 0.96
N LEU A 197 5.97 13.70 0.14
CA LEU A 197 6.32 15.11 0.17
C LEU A 197 5.05 15.90 0.46
N VAL A 198 5.16 17.03 1.14
CA VAL A 198 4.05 17.96 1.30
C VAL A 198 4.49 19.34 0.87
N ARG A 199 3.82 19.86 -0.17
CA ARG A 199 3.97 21.25 -0.58
C ARG A 199 2.92 22.11 0.12
N HIS A 200 3.36 23.11 0.85
CA HIS A 200 2.50 24.11 1.46
C HIS A 200 2.22 25.28 0.52
N ARG A 201 1.15 26.02 0.79
CA ARG A 201 0.82 27.26 0.06
C ARG A 201 1.92 28.33 0.20
N SER A 202 2.65 28.32 1.31
CA SER A 202 3.80 29.20 1.57
C SER A 202 5.00 28.92 0.65
N GLY A 203 5.03 27.77 -0.02
CA GLY A 203 6.19 27.28 -0.78
C GLY A 203 7.14 26.40 0.05
N LEU A 204 6.88 26.21 1.34
CA LEU A 204 7.57 25.19 2.15
C LEU A 204 7.29 23.79 1.56
N ILE A 205 8.33 22.96 1.50
CA ILE A 205 8.24 21.55 1.12
C ILE A 205 8.77 20.72 2.28
N GLU A 206 7.92 19.85 2.80
CA GLU A 206 8.30 18.80 3.74
C GLU A 206 8.58 17.51 2.97
N GLY A 207 9.48 16.68 3.49
CA GLY A 207 9.71 15.35 2.95
C GLY A 207 9.91 14.34 4.06
N ALA A 208 9.45 13.12 3.80
CA ALA A 208 9.67 11.97 4.66
C ALA A 208 10.05 10.74 3.85
N SER A 209 11.07 10.03 4.34
CA SER A 209 11.56 8.75 3.83
C SER A 209 11.33 7.64 4.85
N ASP A 210 11.15 6.41 4.39
CA ASP A 210 10.92 5.28 5.28
C ASP A 210 12.20 4.84 5.98
N PRO A 211 12.23 4.71 7.32
CA PRO A 211 13.35 4.08 8.03
C PRO A 211 13.45 2.55 7.79
N ARG A 212 12.49 1.95 7.08
CA ARG A 212 12.50 0.52 6.68
C ARG A 212 13.34 0.26 5.42
N SER A 213 13.86 1.31 4.79
CA SER A 213 14.68 1.25 3.58
C SER A 213 15.90 2.15 3.74
N ASP A 214 16.95 1.85 2.98
CA ASP A 214 18.07 2.77 2.74
C ASP A 214 17.62 4.10 2.12
#